data_AF-A0A8T4UV52-F1
#
_entry.id   AF-A0A8T4UV52-F1
#
_cell.length_a   1.000
_cell.length_b   1.000
_cell.length_c   1.000
_cell.angle_alpha   90.00
_cell.angle_beta   90.00
_cell.angle_gamma   90.00
#
_symmetry.space_group_name_H-M   'P 1'
#
loop_
_entity.id
_entity.type
_entity.pdbx_description
1 polymer ?
#
loop_
_entity_poly.entity_id
_entity_poly.type
_entity_poly.pdbx_seq_one_letter_code
_entity_poly.pdbx_strand_id
1 'polypeptide(L)'
;MKFKKGVDTNASAVASLIAVIALFMIVVILLMPSQERHDLLGDNPSISGTNNSKVILSEYTGNVNPTEKEATIKHILQPVHLFTEDESEVISLSDGTEVKKSLFNSIEREFNLKVDEPQNIKDLSLYVLASEVSGNLIIKLNDEIIFDEKLEKNQPKIIQLPNSKIKNNNLIRVSVGSPGLLVGTNLYNIEYIKARKSYSIVNNNAERQLSITASELSGTSKALLSYECISEEIGSKLRIYLNNNIIFNSYLDCSTETPIELDKSYLIQGPNKLIFETTSGNYLINDIKLETISEKKGYPEYYFKIDDSDYKEIRFGNLDVILSFFLYGDSKKLNVYINENKIEISTDESNYLTSISKYIQKGDNSLKIEPLTSFEIISLKVEIAK
;
A
#
# COMPACT_ATOMS: atom_id res chain seq x y z
N MET A 1 56.43 -45.03 64.82
CA MET A 1 55.92 -44.78 63.45
C MET A 1 54.76 -43.79 63.53
N LYS A 2 54.96 -42.54 63.12
CA LYS A 2 53.93 -41.56 62.70
C LYS A 2 54.64 -40.23 62.40
N PHE A 3 54.88 -39.96 61.13
CA PHE A 3 55.35 -38.65 60.66
C PHE A 3 54.14 -37.74 60.40
N LYS A 4 54.16 -36.57 61.03
CA LYS A 4 53.23 -35.46 60.84
C LYS A 4 53.62 -34.75 59.53
N LYS A 5 52.69 -34.68 58.57
CA LYS A 5 52.87 -33.94 57.30
C LYS A 5 52.62 -32.43 57.51
N GLY A 6 53.39 -31.65 56.75
CA GLY A 6 53.47 -30.20 56.78
C GLY A 6 52.25 -29.49 56.18
N VAL A 7 52.25 -28.18 56.42
CA VAL A 7 51.20 -27.19 56.27
C VAL A 7 50.91 -26.88 54.79
N ASP A 8 49.63 -26.90 54.42
CA ASP A 8 49.10 -26.39 53.15
C ASP A 8 49.17 -24.85 53.13
N THR A 9 50.02 -24.30 52.27
CA THR A 9 50.03 -22.86 51.95
C THR A 9 49.67 -22.64 50.48
N ASN A 10 48.62 -21.84 50.27
CA ASN A 10 48.42 -20.92 49.14
C ASN A 10 48.08 -21.44 47.73
N ALA A 11 47.57 -22.66 47.58
CA ALA A 11 47.05 -23.10 46.26
C ALA A 11 45.82 -22.28 45.79
N SER A 12 44.94 -21.88 46.73
CA SER A 12 43.73 -21.11 46.42
C SER A 12 44.01 -19.68 45.96
N ALA A 13 45.02 -19.02 46.53
CA ALA A 13 45.38 -17.64 46.18
C ALA A 13 45.95 -17.57 44.75
N VAL A 14 46.81 -18.52 44.37
CA VAL A 14 47.41 -18.58 43.02
C VAL A 14 46.35 -18.90 41.96
N ALA A 15 45.42 -19.82 42.23
CA ALA A 15 44.34 -20.14 41.30
C ALA A 15 43.41 -18.94 41.04
N SER A 16 43.09 -18.16 42.08
CA SER A 16 42.26 -16.96 41.93
C SER A 16 42.93 -15.88 41.07
N LEU A 17 44.25 -15.69 41.22
CA LEU A 17 45.01 -14.71 40.46
C LEU A 17 45.05 -15.07 38.96
N ILE A 18 45.25 -16.35 38.64
CA ILE A 18 45.29 -16.83 37.25
C ILE A 18 43.92 -16.64 36.57
N ALA A 19 42.82 -16.91 37.28
CA ALA A 19 41.47 -16.73 36.74
C ALA A 19 41.15 -15.25 36.43
N VAL A 20 41.59 -14.32 37.29
CA VAL A 20 41.42 -12.88 37.07
C VAL A 20 42.26 -12.38 35.90
N ILE A 21 43.50 -12.85 35.77
CA ILE A 21 44.37 -12.51 34.63
C ILE A 21 43.77 -13.02 33.31
N ALA A 22 43.24 -14.26 33.29
CA ALA A 22 42.59 -14.82 32.10
C ALA A 22 41.34 -14.02 31.69
N LEU A 23 40.52 -13.61 32.66
CA LEU A 23 39.35 -12.77 32.41
C LEU A 23 39.75 -11.41 31.80
N PHE A 24 40.78 -10.77 32.36
CA PHE A 24 41.28 -9.50 31.84
C PHE A 24 41.85 -9.64 30.42
N MET A 25 42.56 -10.74 30.12
CA MET A 25 43.02 -11.00 28.76
C MET A 25 41.87 -11.11 27.76
N ILE A 26 40.77 -11.80 28.11
CA ILE A 26 39.60 -11.92 27.23
C ILE A 26 38.95 -10.55 26.96
N VAL A 27 38.81 -9.72 28.00
CA VAL A 27 38.23 -8.37 27.86
C VAL A 27 39.13 -7.47 27.01
N VAL A 28 40.45 -7.54 27.21
CA VAL A 28 41.42 -6.78 26.39
C VAL A 28 41.37 -7.21 24.93
N ILE A 29 41.28 -8.51 24.63
CA ILE A 29 41.14 -9.03 23.26
C ILE A 29 39.84 -8.55 22.60
N LEU A 30 38.73 -8.50 23.36
CA LEU A 30 37.43 -8.03 22.85
C LEU A 30 37.38 -6.52 22.56
N LEU A 31 38.09 -5.71 23.36
CA LEU A 31 38.14 -4.25 23.20
C LEU A 31 39.19 -3.77 22.20
N MET A 32 40.13 -4.64 21.83
CA MET A 32 41.14 -4.34 20.83
C MET A 32 40.50 -4.13 19.44
N PRO A 33 40.92 -3.09 18.68
CA PRO A 33 40.51 -2.90 17.29
C PRO A 33 40.78 -4.15 16.44
N SER A 34 39.92 -4.42 15.46
CA SER A 34 39.99 -5.65 14.65
C SER A 34 41.35 -5.87 13.97
N GLN A 35 42.05 -4.78 13.62
CA GLN A 35 43.38 -4.79 13.01
C GLN A 35 44.47 -5.33 13.96
N GLU A 36 44.54 -4.82 15.19
CA GLU A 36 45.55 -5.27 16.17
C GLU A 36 45.26 -6.70 16.68
N ARG A 37 43.98 -7.11 16.71
CA ARG A 37 43.58 -8.47 17.08
C ARG A 37 44.07 -9.51 16.07
N HIS A 38 44.11 -9.16 14.78
CA HIS A 38 44.62 -10.02 13.71
C HIS A 38 46.14 -10.27 13.85
N ASP A 39 46.91 -9.24 14.23
CA ASP A 39 48.36 -9.36 14.42
C ASP A 39 48.74 -10.25 15.62
N LEU A 40 47.91 -10.26 16.68
CA LEU A 40 48.14 -11.03 17.91
C LEU A 40 47.73 -12.51 17.83
N LEU A 41 46.77 -12.86 16.98
CA LEU A 41 46.26 -14.23 16.82
C LEU A 41 47.03 -15.07 15.81
N GLY A 42 48.03 -14.50 15.14
CA GLY A 42 49.00 -15.28 14.36
C GLY A 42 48.44 -15.90 13.07
N ASP A 43 47.40 -15.32 12.47
CA ASP A 43 46.89 -15.72 11.15
C ASP A 43 47.68 -15.09 9.99
N ASN A 44 48.93 -14.69 10.24
CA ASN A 44 49.92 -14.61 9.18
C ASN A 44 50.50 -16.02 9.03
N PRO A 45 50.09 -16.82 8.02
CA PRO A 45 51.01 -17.83 7.52
C PRO A 45 52.27 -17.04 7.16
N SER A 46 53.32 -17.25 7.95
CA SER A 46 54.66 -16.78 7.61
C SER A 46 55.06 -17.57 6.38
N ILE A 47 54.61 -17.10 5.21
CA ILE A 47 55.14 -17.48 3.93
C ILE A 47 56.49 -16.78 3.86
N SER A 48 57.48 -17.41 4.50
CA SER A 48 58.89 -17.23 4.17
C SER A 48 59.06 -17.73 2.73
N GLY A 49 58.76 -16.84 1.78
CA GLY A 49 58.94 -17.05 0.37
C GLY A 49 59.27 -15.70 -0.25
N THR A 50 60.54 -15.52 -0.60
CA THR A 50 61.08 -14.41 -1.38
C THR A 50 60.48 -14.44 -2.79
N ASN A 51 59.20 -14.11 -2.93
CA ASN A 51 58.50 -14.09 -4.21
C ASN A 51 58.10 -12.64 -4.52
N ASN A 52 58.63 -12.12 -5.63
CA ASN A 52 58.33 -10.78 -6.14
C ASN A 52 56.88 -10.72 -6.64
N SER A 53 55.88 -10.70 -5.75
CA SER A 53 54.49 -10.40 -6.11
C SER A 53 54.15 -8.93 -5.84
N LYS A 54 53.46 -8.28 -6.78
CA LYS A 54 52.97 -6.91 -6.70
C LYS A 54 51.45 -6.93 -6.60
N VAL A 55 50.89 -6.54 -5.45
CA VAL A 55 49.44 -6.42 -5.26
C VAL A 55 48.94 -5.16 -5.98
N ILE A 56 47.94 -5.29 -6.84
CA ILE A 56 47.35 -4.20 -7.62
C ILE A 56 45.88 -3.92 -7.27
N LEU A 57 45.22 -4.83 -6.55
CA LEU A 57 43.89 -4.65 -5.95
C LEU A 57 43.84 -5.44 -4.64
N SER A 58 43.26 -4.86 -3.59
CA SER A 58 43.00 -5.55 -2.32
C SER A 58 41.78 -4.95 -1.64
N GLU A 59 40.68 -5.71 -1.56
CA GLU A 59 39.37 -5.22 -1.10
C GLU A 59 38.68 -6.20 -0.14
N TYR A 60 37.90 -5.65 0.79
CA TYR A 60 36.96 -6.40 1.63
C TYR A 60 35.55 -6.21 1.06
N THR A 61 34.92 -7.29 0.57
CA THR A 61 33.56 -7.20 -0.02
C THR A 61 32.46 -7.52 1.00
N GLY A 62 32.74 -8.38 1.99
CA GLY A 62 31.76 -8.85 2.96
C GLY A 62 30.74 -9.83 2.37
N ASN A 63 29.52 -9.80 2.91
CA ASN A 63 28.45 -10.74 2.52
C ASN A 63 27.93 -10.47 1.10
N VAL A 64 28.08 -11.45 0.23
CA VAL A 64 27.53 -11.44 -1.13
C VAL A 64 26.39 -12.45 -1.23
N ASN A 65 25.31 -12.05 -1.89
CA ASN A 65 24.12 -12.88 -2.05
C ASN A 65 23.71 -12.90 -3.52
N PRO A 66 23.24 -14.03 -4.05
CA PRO A 66 22.72 -14.07 -5.41
C PRO A 66 21.61 -13.04 -5.54
N THR A 67 21.69 -12.22 -6.58
CA THR A 67 20.62 -11.25 -6.87
C THR A 67 19.37 -12.04 -7.17
N GLU A 68 18.39 -11.95 -6.28
CA GLU A 68 17.02 -12.24 -6.64
C GLU A 68 16.69 -11.32 -7.82
N LYS A 69 16.29 -11.87 -8.97
CA LYS A 69 15.71 -11.11 -10.08
C LYS A 69 14.76 -10.07 -9.50
N GLU A 70 14.64 -8.88 -10.12
CA GLU A 70 13.69 -7.83 -9.68
C GLU A 70 12.40 -8.46 -9.15
N ALA A 71 12.29 -8.50 -7.82
CA ALA A 71 11.21 -9.18 -7.17
C ALA A 71 10.04 -8.21 -7.23
N THR A 72 9.12 -8.47 -8.15
CA THR A 72 7.85 -7.77 -8.22
C THR A 72 6.84 -8.57 -7.41
N ILE A 73 6.41 -8.01 -6.29
CA ILE A 73 5.31 -8.55 -5.49
C ILE A 73 4.05 -7.83 -5.93
N LYS A 74 3.00 -8.60 -6.28
CA LYS A 74 1.72 -8.08 -6.78
C LYS A 74 0.62 -8.37 -5.79
N HIS A 75 -0.08 -7.32 -5.38
CA HIS A 75 -1.31 -7.39 -4.58
C HIS A 75 -2.51 -7.13 -5.49
N ILE A 76 -3.31 -8.15 -5.75
CA ILE A 76 -4.54 -8.03 -6.55
C ILE A 76 -5.71 -7.76 -5.60
N LEU A 77 -6.44 -6.69 -5.86
CA LEU A 77 -7.57 -6.24 -5.06
C LEU A 77 -8.90 -6.45 -5.77
N GLN A 78 -9.96 -6.58 -4.98
CA GLN A 78 -11.31 -6.77 -5.53
C GLN A 78 -11.83 -5.50 -6.23
N PRO A 79 -12.58 -5.65 -7.34
CA PRO A 79 -13.21 -4.54 -8.06
C PRO A 79 -14.01 -3.60 -7.16
N VAL A 80 -14.09 -2.33 -7.55
CA VAL A 80 -14.85 -1.28 -6.87
C VAL A 80 -15.91 -0.72 -7.81
N HIS A 81 -17.15 -0.65 -7.36
CA HIS A 81 -18.23 0.00 -8.08
C HIS A 81 -18.62 1.28 -7.34
N LEU A 82 -18.31 2.44 -7.92
CA LEU A 82 -18.72 3.74 -7.41
C LEU A 82 -19.87 4.25 -8.26
N PHE A 83 -21.00 4.61 -7.66
CA PHE A 83 -22.15 5.07 -8.41
C PHE A 83 -22.95 6.16 -7.69
N THR A 84 -23.69 6.92 -8.48
CA THR A 84 -24.77 7.80 -8.02
C THR A 84 -25.92 7.64 -9.01
N GLU A 85 -27.01 7.05 -8.56
CA GLU A 85 -28.16 6.73 -9.41
C GLU A 85 -29.43 7.39 -8.86
N ASP A 86 -30.24 7.95 -9.75
CA ASP A 86 -31.51 8.58 -9.37
C ASP A 86 -32.65 7.59 -9.51
N GLU A 87 -33.36 7.38 -8.40
CA GLU A 87 -34.56 6.55 -8.37
C GLU A 87 -35.81 7.38 -8.09
N SER A 88 -36.96 6.77 -8.36
CA SER A 88 -38.27 7.31 -8.04
C SER A 88 -39.19 6.20 -7.53
N GLU A 89 -39.84 6.45 -6.41
CA GLU A 89 -40.83 5.55 -5.83
C GLU A 89 -42.17 6.28 -5.67
N VAL A 90 -43.28 5.59 -5.95
CA VAL A 90 -44.64 6.08 -5.70
C VAL A 90 -45.28 5.26 -4.60
N ILE A 91 -45.66 5.92 -3.51
CA ILE A 91 -46.26 5.34 -2.32
C ILE A 91 -47.74 5.74 -2.29
N SER A 92 -48.66 4.77 -2.24
CA SER A 92 -50.08 5.10 -2.00
C SER A 92 -50.31 5.36 -0.51
N LEU A 93 -50.76 6.56 -0.17
CA LEU A 93 -51.13 6.94 1.21
C LEU A 93 -52.60 6.62 1.49
N SER A 94 -53.45 6.70 0.45
CA SER A 94 -54.87 6.38 0.51
C SER A 94 -55.41 6.10 -0.90
N ASP A 95 -56.22 5.06 -1.03
CA ASP A 95 -56.98 4.73 -2.25
C ASP A 95 -58.50 4.96 -2.02
N GLY A 96 -58.84 6.10 -1.41
CA GLY A 96 -60.21 6.50 -1.13
C GLY A 96 -60.38 6.98 0.30
N THR A 97 -60.73 8.25 0.49
CA THR A 97 -61.04 8.78 1.82
C THR A 97 -61.93 10.02 1.78
N GLU A 98 -62.72 10.20 2.83
CA GLU A 98 -63.53 11.39 3.04
C GLU A 98 -62.86 12.31 4.08
N VAL A 99 -62.77 13.61 3.78
CA VAL A 99 -62.46 14.66 4.74
C VAL A 99 -63.55 15.73 4.73
N LYS A 100 -63.97 16.18 5.91
CA LYS A 100 -65.19 16.99 6.06
C LYS A 100 -65.07 17.97 7.21
N LYS A 101 -65.62 19.16 7.04
CA LYS A 101 -65.77 20.16 8.10
C LYS A 101 -67.16 20.80 8.08
N SER A 102 -67.86 20.73 9.21
CA SER A 102 -69.09 21.46 9.49
C SER A 102 -68.99 22.17 10.85
N LEU A 103 -70.04 22.91 11.24
CA LEU A 103 -70.08 23.62 12.53
C LEU A 103 -69.95 22.69 13.75
N PHE A 104 -70.39 21.44 13.64
CA PHE A 104 -70.45 20.50 14.76
C PHE A 104 -69.61 19.23 14.56
N ASN A 105 -69.04 19.02 13.37
CA ASN A 105 -68.28 17.80 13.06
C ASN A 105 -67.05 18.10 12.18
N SER A 106 -65.96 17.40 12.45
CA SER A 106 -64.69 17.48 11.73
C SER A 106 -64.18 16.07 11.48
N ILE A 107 -63.93 15.74 10.22
CA ILE A 107 -63.29 14.50 9.80
C ILE A 107 -61.99 14.87 9.12
N GLU A 108 -60.89 14.59 9.81
CA GLU A 108 -59.53 14.78 9.33
C GLU A 108 -58.89 13.40 9.11
N ARG A 109 -57.86 13.37 8.25
CA ARG A 109 -57.10 12.17 7.96
C ARG A 109 -55.63 12.42 8.18
N GLU A 110 -54.95 11.41 8.71
CA GLU A 110 -53.53 11.44 8.97
C GLU A 110 -52.85 10.27 8.28
N PHE A 111 -51.74 10.56 7.61
CA PHE A 111 -50.95 9.58 6.88
C PHE A 111 -49.50 9.69 7.32
N ASN A 112 -48.87 8.55 7.56
CA ASN A 112 -47.45 8.48 7.90
C ASN A 112 -46.65 8.21 6.63
N LEU A 113 -45.68 9.05 6.34
CA LEU A 113 -44.74 8.90 5.23
C LEU A 113 -43.33 8.72 5.78
N LYS A 114 -42.75 7.54 5.55
CA LYS A 114 -41.38 7.20 5.93
C LYS A 114 -40.39 7.56 4.81
N VAL A 115 -39.26 8.13 5.21
CA VAL A 115 -38.16 8.54 4.33
C VAL A 115 -36.85 8.15 5.01
N ASP A 116 -36.19 7.09 4.57
CA ASP A 116 -35.05 6.53 5.30
C ASP A 116 -33.81 7.46 5.30
N GLU A 117 -33.66 8.29 4.27
CA GLU A 117 -32.54 9.22 4.09
C GLU A 117 -32.99 10.58 3.52
N PRO A 118 -33.57 11.48 4.35
CA PRO A 118 -34.13 12.75 3.86
C PRO A 118 -33.12 13.65 3.13
N GLN A 119 -31.83 13.57 3.49
CA GLN A 119 -30.76 14.33 2.83
C GLN A 119 -30.53 13.93 1.36
N ASN A 120 -30.91 12.70 0.99
CA ASN A 120 -30.74 12.18 -0.37
C ASN A 120 -31.98 12.41 -1.25
N ILE A 121 -33.04 13.01 -0.70
CA ILE A 121 -34.26 13.34 -1.44
C ILE A 121 -33.99 14.54 -2.36
N LYS A 122 -34.16 14.33 -3.66
CA LYS A 122 -34.17 15.37 -4.67
C LYS A 122 -35.53 16.05 -4.73
N ASP A 123 -36.59 15.25 -4.77
CA ASP A 123 -37.96 15.72 -4.91
C ASP A 123 -38.92 14.87 -4.08
N LEU A 124 -39.92 15.51 -3.47
CA LEU A 124 -41.03 14.81 -2.85
C LEU A 124 -42.33 15.56 -3.14
N SER A 125 -43.27 14.88 -3.80
CA SER A 125 -44.52 15.48 -4.26
C SER A 125 -45.72 14.63 -3.85
N LEU A 126 -46.82 15.28 -3.48
CA LEU A 126 -48.13 14.63 -3.28
C LEU A 126 -49.01 14.80 -4.53
N TYR A 127 -49.65 13.71 -4.93
CA TYR A 127 -50.65 13.66 -5.98
C TYR A 127 -52.00 13.41 -5.32
N VAL A 128 -52.91 14.37 -5.43
CA VAL A 128 -54.24 14.31 -4.81
C VAL A 128 -55.30 14.42 -5.89
N LEU A 129 -56.20 13.45 -5.94
CA LEU A 129 -57.38 13.48 -6.82
C LEU A 129 -58.64 13.39 -5.96
N ALA A 130 -59.61 14.26 -6.23
CA ALA A 130 -60.89 14.25 -5.53
C ALA A 130 -62.06 14.29 -6.52
N SER A 131 -63.08 13.47 -6.27
CA SER A 131 -64.30 13.42 -7.06
C SER A 131 -65.38 14.38 -6.57
N GLU A 132 -65.31 14.81 -5.32
CA GLU A 132 -66.13 15.88 -4.77
C GLU A 132 -65.25 16.91 -4.08
N VAL A 133 -65.53 18.21 -4.33
CA VAL A 133 -64.72 19.33 -3.81
C VAL A 133 -65.64 20.44 -3.29
N SER A 134 -65.50 20.78 -2.02
CA SER A 134 -66.22 21.89 -1.37
C SER A 134 -65.35 22.51 -0.28
N GLY A 135 -65.09 23.82 -0.37
CA GLY A 135 -64.14 24.55 0.49
C GLY A 135 -62.66 24.39 0.08
N ASN A 136 -61.75 24.94 0.87
CA ASN A 136 -60.31 24.75 0.68
C ASN A 136 -59.85 23.43 1.30
N LEU A 137 -59.01 22.69 0.58
CA LEU A 137 -58.29 21.55 1.13
C LEU A 137 -57.04 22.07 1.83
N ILE A 138 -56.87 21.69 3.09
CA ILE A 138 -55.72 22.06 3.91
C ILE A 138 -54.88 20.81 4.13
N ILE A 139 -53.65 20.83 3.63
CA ILE A 139 -52.66 19.78 3.86
C ILE A 139 -51.53 20.34 4.72
N LYS A 140 -51.23 19.62 5.81
CA LYS A 140 -50.12 19.91 6.70
C LYS A 140 -49.07 18.82 6.63
N LEU A 141 -47.81 19.22 6.62
CA LEU A 141 -46.64 18.34 6.79
C LEU A 141 -46.00 18.69 8.13
N ASN A 142 -45.95 17.73 9.05
CA ASN A 142 -45.34 17.92 10.37
C ASN A 142 -45.91 19.17 11.09
N ASP A 143 -47.24 19.29 11.11
CA ASP A 143 -48.05 20.39 11.66
C ASP A 143 -47.97 21.74 10.93
N GLU A 144 -47.15 21.88 9.90
CA GLU A 144 -47.06 23.10 9.10
C GLU A 144 -47.90 23.02 7.83
N ILE A 145 -48.66 24.07 7.52
CA ILE A 145 -49.49 24.15 6.31
C ILE A 145 -48.57 24.26 5.10
N ILE A 146 -48.74 23.33 4.16
CA ILE A 146 -48.02 23.28 2.88
C ILE A 146 -48.94 23.52 1.69
N PHE A 147 -50.25 23.40 1.91
CA PHE A 147 -51.27 23.63 0.89
C PHE A 147 -52.57 24.07 1.58
N ASP A 148 -53.17 25.16 1.09
CA ASP A 148 -54.47 25.69 1.51
C ASP A 148 -55.15 26.35 0.30
N GLU A 149 -55.65 25.52 -0.59
CA GLU A 149 -56.34 25.97 -1.80
C GLU A 149 -57.51 25.02 -2.11
N LYS A 150 -58.44 25.48 -2.94
CA LYS A 150 -59.52 24.63 -3.47
C LYS A 150 -59.00 23.79 -4.62
N LEU A 151 -59.28 22.48 -4.64
CA LEU A 151 -58.95 21.63 -5.79
C LEU A 151 -60.01 21.75 -6.90
N GLU A 152 -59.60 21.42 -8.13
CA GLU A 152 -60.51 21.20 -9.24
C GLU A 152 -61.08 19.77 -9.18
N LYS A 153 -62.39 19.66 -9.41
CA LYS A 153 -63.10 18.38 -9.37
C LYS A 153 -62.57 17.44 -10.47
N ASN A 154 -62.26 16.19 -10.12
CA ASN A 154 -61.75 15.17 -11.04
C ASN A 154 -60.44 15.54 -11.76
N GLN A 155 -59.65 16.46 -11.22
CA GLN A 155 -58.31 16.77 -11.75
C GLN A 155 -57.24 16.51 -10.68
N PRO A 156 -56.17 15.75 -11.00
CA PRO A 156 -55.11 15.51 -10.05
C PRO A 156 -54.28 16.77 -9.83
N LYS A 157 -54.08 17.15 -8.57
CA LYS A 157 -53.19 18.24 -8.17
C LYS A 157 -51.87 17.67 -7.67
N ILE A 158 -50.77 18.25 -8.14
CA ILE A 158 -49.41 17.98 -7.65
C ILE A 158 -49.07 19.07 -6.61
N ILE A 159 -48.66 18.64 -5.43
CA ILE A 159 -48.30 19.51 -4.31
C ILE A 159 -46.86 19.18 -3.92
N GLN A 160 -45.96 20.10 -4.21
CA GLN A 160 -44.54 19.96 -3.87
C GLN A 160 -44.35 20.05 -2.36
N LEU A 161 -43.72 19.04 -1.75
CA LEU A 161 -43.32 19.10 -0.35
C LEU A 161 -41.99 19.85 -0.21
N PRO A 162 -41.87 20.77 0.76
CA PRO A 162 -40.62 21.50 0.96
C PRO A 162 -39.56 20.56 1.55
N ASN A 163 -38.50 20.29 0.78
CA ASN A 163 -37.43 19.35 1.17
C ASN A 163 -36.83 19.64 2.54
N SER A 164 -36.71 20.93 2.92
CA SER A 164 -36.16 21.37 4.20
C SER A 164 -36.98 20.95 5.43
N LYS A 165 -38.24 20.51 5.24
CA LYS A 165 -39.14 20.08 6.33
C LYS A 165 -39.34 18.58 6.38
N ILE A 166 -38.75 17.83 5.45
CA ILE A 166 -38.84 16.37 5.39
C ILE A 166 -37.94 15.79 6.48
N LYS A 167 -38.52 14.91 7.29
CA LYS A 167 -37.86 14.14 8.35
C LYS A 167 -37.91 12.64 8.02
N ASN A 168 -37.31 11.80 8.85
CA ASN A 168 -37.38 10.35 8.62
C ASN A 168 -38.81 9.80 8.71
N ASN A 169 -39.61 10.36 9.62
CA ASN A 169 -41.03 10.08 9.74
C ASN A 169 -41.79 11.39 9.59
N ASN A 170 -42.68 11.44 8.61
CA ASN A 170 -43.48 12.62 8.33
C ASN A 170 -44.96 12.33 8.56
N LEU A 171 -45.63 13.24 9.27
CA LEU A 171 -47.07 13.20 9.45
C LEU A 171 -47.71 14.14 8.44
N ILE A 172 -48.51 13.58 7.54
CA ILE A 172 -49.32 14.34 6.58
C ILE A 172 -50.74 14.36 7.11
N ARG A 173 -51.23 15.55 7.49
CA ARG A 173 -52.62 15.74 7.91
C ARG A 173 -53.41 16.43 6.81
N VAL A 174 -54.53 15.83 6.42
CA VAL A 174 -55.44 16.33 5.40
C VAL A 174 -56.76 16.70 6.08
N SER A 175 -57.19 17.93 5.83
CA SER A 175 -58.37 18.52 6.46
C SER A 175 -59.03 19.51 5.50
N VAL A 176 -60.19 20.03 5.86
CA VAL A 176 -60.93 21.00 5.05
C VAL A 176 -61.17 22.27 5.86
N GLY A 177 -60.99 23.43 5.23
CA GLY A 177 -61.27 24.73 5.85
C GLY A 177 -62.72 24.86 6.30
N SER A 178 -62.98 25.73 7.29
CA SER A 178 -64.34 25.93 7.82
C SER A 178 -65.22 26.70 6.82
N PRO A 179 -66.52 26.38 6.69
CA PRO A 179 -67.45 27.06 5.76
C PRO A 179 -67.81 28.52 6.17
N GLY A 180 -67.21 29.05 7.25
CA GLY A 180 -67.49 30.40 7.77
C GLY A 180 -68.79 30.47 8.57
N LEU A 181 -69.35 31.69 8.69
CA LEU A 181 -70.62 31.99 9.38
C LEU A 181 -71.87 31.43 8.66
N LEU A 182 -71.69 30.82 7.49
CA LEU A 182 -72.77 30.23 6.70
C LEU A 182 -73.06 28.80 7.16
N VAL A 183 -74.35 28.45 7.27
CA VAL A 183 -74.78 27.06 7.50
C VAL A 183 -74.41 26.25 6.26
N GLY A 184 -73.32 25.48 6.37
CA GLY A 184 -72.76 24.71 5.26
C GLY A 184 -71.85 23.59 5.74
N THR A 185 -71.49 22.70 4.81
CA THR A 185 -70.52 21.64 5.04
C THR A 185 -69.51 21.68 3.90
N ASN A 186 -68.24 21.85 4.26
CA ASN A 186 -67.13 21.66 3.33
C ASN A 186 -66.73 20.18 3.37
N LEU A 187 -66.46 19.61 2.20
CA LEU A 187 -66.32 18.18 2.00
C LEU A 187 -65.39 17.92 0.82
N TYR A 188 -64.52 16.94 0.98
CA TYR A 188 -63.81 16.32 -0.12
C TYR A 188 -64.00 14.81 -0.06
N ASN A 189 -64.41 14.23 -1.19
CA ASN A 189 -64.27 12.80 -1.44
C ASN A 189 -62.99 12.60 -2.27
N ILE A 190 -61.93 12.17 -1.60
CA ILE A 190 -60.60 12.01 -2.17
C ILE A 190 -60.49 10.60 -2.73
N GLU A 191 -60.28 10.48 -4.03
CA GLU A 191 -60.11 9.20 -4.73
C GLU A 191 -58.77 8.56 -4.39
N TYR A 192 -57.70 9.36 -4.38
CA TYR A 192 -56.42 8.90 -3.89
C TYR A 192 -55.52 10.03 -3.40
N ILE A 193 -54.58 9.64 -2.56
CA ILE A 193 -53.41 10.44 -2.18
C ILE A 193 -52.19 9.56 -2.39
N LYS A 194 -51.30 9.97 -3.30
CA LYS A 194 -50.03 9.27 -3.56
C LYS A 194 -48.87 10.21 -3.29
N ALA A 195 -47.81 9.71 -2.69
CA ALA A 195 -46.54 10.43 -2.58
C ALA A 195 -45.57 9.88 -3.62
N ARG A 196 -44.97 10.74 -4.43
CA ARG A 196 -43.82 10.38 -5.27
C ARG A 196 -42.57 10.96 -4.64
N LYS A 197 -41.61 10.12 -4.30
CA LYS A 197 -40.28 10.55 -3.87
C LYS A 197 -39.27 10.23 -4.96
N SER A 198 -38.36 11.17 -5.23
CA SER A 198 -37.15 10.93 -6.01
C SER A 198 -35.94 11.15 -5.11
N TYR A 199 -35.02 10.20 -5.12
CA TYR A 199 -33.83 10.20 -4.30
C TYR A 199 -32.63 9.67 -5.08
N SER A 200 -31.43 10.04 -4.64
CA SER A 200 -30.20 9.49 -5.19
C SER A 200 -29.68 8.35 -4.31
N ILE A 201 -29.44 7.18 -4.90
CA ILE A 201 -28.66 6.12 -4.29
C ILE A 201 -27.19 6.45 -4.55
N VAL A 202 -26.40 6.57 -3.49
CA VAL A 202 -25.01 7.01 -3.58
C VAL A 202 -24.11 5.94 -2.97
N ASN A 203 -23.20 5.41 -3.78
CA ASN A 203 -22.04 4.67 -3.33
C ASN A 203 -20.79 5.33 -3.90
N ASN A 204 -20.39 6.45 -3.31
CA ASN A 204 -19.32 7.29 -3.84
C ASN A 204 -17.96 7.03 -3.19
N ASN A 205 -17.87 6.06 -2.28
CA ASN A 205 -16.66 5.73 -1.54
C ASN A 205 -16.54 4.21 -1.35
N ALA A 206 -15.39 3.63 -1.67
CA ALA A 206 -15.09 2.22 -1.43
C ALA A 206 -13.67 2.01 -0.91
N GLU A 207 -13.54 1.08 0.03
CA GLU A 207 -12.28 0.77 0.70
C GLU A 207 -11.78 -0.64 0.34
N ARG A 208 -10.48 -0.77 0.08
CA ARG A 208 -9.76 -2.03 -0.05
C ARG A 208 -8.59 -2.06 0.92
N GLN A 209 -8.27 -3.25 1.41
CA GLN A 209 -7.15 -3.47 2.32
C GLN A 209 -6.20 -4.49 1.72
N LEU A 210 -4.89 -4.26 1.89
CA LEU A 210 -3.82 -5.21 1.58
C LEU A 210 -2.81 -5.19 2.74
N SER A 211 -1.96 -6.21 2.85
CA SER A 211 -0.93 -6.27 3.89
C SER A 211 0.46 -6.37 3.27
N ILE A 212 1.36 -5.50 3.71
CA ILE A 212 2.75 -5.45 3.25
C ILE A 212 3.66 -6.01 4.34
N THR A 213 4.55 -6.93 3.98
CA THR A 213 5.49 -7.51 4.96
C THR A 213 6.67 -6.57 5.24
N ALA A 214 7.35 -6.75 6.37
CA ALA A 214 8.54 -5.94 6.69
C ALA A 214 9.64 -6.09 5.64
N SER A 215 9.88 -7.33 5.18
CA SER A 215 10.87 -7.65 4.16
C SER A 215 10.54 -6.97 2.83
N GLU A 216 9.29 -7.05 2.40
CA GLU A 216 8.80 -6.38 1.18
C GLU A 216 8.99 -4.86 1.27
N LEU A 217 8.50 -4.23 2.34
CA LEU A 217 8.61 -2.77 2.51
C LEU A 217 10.07 -2.32 2.51
N SER A 218 10.95 -3.06 3.20
CA SER A 218 12.37 -2.74 3.25
C SER A 218 13.05 -2.86 1.89
N GLY A 219 12.70 -3.89 1.10
CA GLY A 219 13.27 -4.17 -0.22
C GLY A 219 12.66 -3.35 -1.38
N THR A 220 11.48 -2.78 -1.18
CA THR A 220 10.78 -1.99 -2.20
C THR A 220 11.57 -0.74 -2.55
N SER A 221 11.93 -0.56 -3.82
CA SER A 221 12.42 0.71 -4.34
C SER A 221 11.31 1.53 -4.97
N LYS A 222 10.39 0.86 -5.65
CA LYS A 222 9.30 1.48 -6.39
C LYS A 222 7.98 0.79 -6.08
N ALA A 223 6.91 1.56 -5.96
CA ALA A 223 5.56 1.04 -5.85
C ALA A 223 4.66 1.65 -6.92
N LEU A 224 3.81 0.82 -7.53
CA LEU A 224 2.91 1.21 -8.61
C LEU A 224 1.48 0.76 -8.29
N LEU A 225 0.52 1.65 -8.49
CA LEU A 225 -0.90 1.31 -8.52
C LEU A 225 -1.40 1.34 -9.96
N SER A 226 -1.98 0.25 -10.42
CA SER A 226 -2.67 0.19 -11.71
C SER A 226 -4.09 -0.33 -11.52
N TYR A 227 -5.01 0.11 -12.38
CA TYR A 227 -6.39 -0.35 -12.41
C TYR A 227 -6.95 -0.14 -13.81
N GLU A 228 -8.01 -0.87 -14.15
CA GLU A 228 -8.84 -0.63 -15.32
C GLU A 228 -10.09 0.13 -14.89
N CYS A 229 -10.54 1.09 -15.71
CA CYS A 229 -11.77 1.84 -15.47
C CYS A 229 -12.76 1.60 -16.60
N ILE A 230 -14.04 1.40 -16.23
CA ILE A 230 -15.17 1.42 -17.15
C ILE A 230 -16.17 2.45 -16.64
N SER A 231 -16.62 3.35 -17.52
CA SER A 231 -17.68 4.31 -17.23
C SER A 231 -18.46 4.68 -18.48
N GLU A 232 -19.76 4.94 -18.29
CA GLU A 232 -20.63 5.53 -19.31
C GLU A 232 -20.65 7.07 -19.23
N GLU A 233 -20.07 7.65 -18.18
CA GLU A 233 -20.13 9.09 -17.89
C GLU A 233 -18.74 9.74 -17.83
N ILE A 234 -18.60 10.86 -18.54
CA ILE A 234 -17.37 11.66 -18.52
C ILE A 234 -17.51 12.77 -17.49
N GLY A 235 -16.50 12.95 -16.64
CA GLY A 235 -16.27 14.25 -15.99
C GLY A 235 -16.47 14.35 -14.48
N SER A 236 -16.59 13.24 -13.74
CA SER A 236 -16.44 13.29 -12.28
C SER A 236 -14.96 13.19 -11.86
N LYS A 237 -14.65 13.67 -10.66
CA LYS A 237 -13.30 13.57 -10.10
C LYS A 237 -13.17 12.26 -9.33
N LEU A 238 -12.19 11.44 -9.69
CA LEU A 238 -11.75 10.31 -8.88
C LEU A 238 -10.61 10.77 -7.96
N ARG A 239 -10.75 10.46 -6.68
CA ARG A 239 -9.68 10.55 -5.69
C ARG A 239 -9.33 9.17 -5.19
N ILE A 240 -8.03 8.89 -5.12
CA ILE A 240 -7.53 7.65 -4.54
C ILE A 240 -6.63 8.02 -3.38
N TYR A 241 -6.88 7.38 -2.24
CA TYR A 241 -6.10 7.57 -1.02
C TYR A 241 -5.40 6.27 -0.64
N LEU A 242 -4.15 6.38 -0.21
CA LEU A 242 -3.39 5.30 0.42
C LEU A 242 -3.03 5.74 1.84
N ASN A 243 -3.53 5.04 2.85
CA ASN A 243 -3.32 5.37 4.27
C ASN A 243 -3.61 6.85 4.58
N ASN A 244 -4.73 7.37 4.06
CA ASN A 244 -5.19 8.76 4.14
C ASN A 244 -4.37 9.79 3.33
N ASN A 245 -3.33 9.39 2.60
CA ASN A 245 -2.60 10.27 1.69
C ASN A 245 -3.22 10.22 0.29
N ILE A 246 -3.44 11.37 -0.33
CA ILE A 246 -3.94 11.45 -1.71
C ILE A 246 -2.83 11.03 -2.67
N ILE A 247 -3.04 9.92 -3.39
CA ILE A 247 -2.11 9.41 -4.41
C ILE A 247 -2.60 9.72 -5.83
N PHE A 248 -3.90 10.00 -5.99
CA PHE A 248 -4.49 10.41 -7.25
C PHE A 248 -5.67 11.34 -7.00
N ASN A 249 -5.79 12.39 -7.81
CA ASN A 249 -6.90 13.35 -7.76
C ASN A 249 -7.02 14.03 -9.12
N SER A 250 -7.85 13.47 -10.00
CA SER A 250 -8.07 14.02 -11.34
C SER A 250 -9.47 13.70 -11.82
N TYR A 251 -9.88 14.35 -12.91
CA TYR A 251 -11.04 13.92 -13.67
C TYR A 251 -10.74 12.54 -14.25
N LEU A 252 -11.70 11.62 -14.09
CA LEU A 252 -11.49 10.26 -14.53
C LEU A 252 -11.62 10.17 -16.04
N ASP A 253 -10.51 9.81 -16.70
CA ASP A 253 -10.46 9.47 -18.11
C ASP A 253 -10.12 7.99 -18.24
N CYS A 254 -11.16 7.18 -18.40
CA CYS A 254 -11.05 5.73 -18.51
C CYS A 254 -10.45 5.28 -19.86
N SER A 255 -10.04 6.21 -20.73
CA SER A 255 -9.31 5.89 -21.96
C SER A 255 -7.79 5.74 -21.77
N THR A 256 -7.26 6.06 -20.59
CA THR A 256 -5.82 6.00 -20.31
C THR A 256 -5.49 5.03 -19.18
N GLU A 257 -4.58 4.09 -19.45
CA GLU A 257 -4.07 3.11 -18.48
C GLU A 257 -2.64 3.46 -18.09
N THR A 258 -2.45 4.53 -17.34
CA THR A 258 -1.12 4.88 -16.81
C THR A 258 -1.00 4.45 -15.35
N PRO A 259 -0.05 3.57 -14.99
CA PRO A 259 0.20 3.24 -13.60
C PRO A 259 0.60 4.48 -12.81
N ILE A 260 0.04 4.61 -11.61
CA ILE A 260 0.35 5.67 -10.67
C ILE A 260 1.54 5.24 -9.83
N GLU A 261 2.64 5.97 -9.92
CA GLU A 261 3.79 5.77 -9.04
C GLU A 261 3.49 6.28 -7.64
N LEU A 262 3.69 5.42 -6.64
CA LEU A 262 3.40 5.69 -5.24
C LEU A 262 4.67 6.09 -4.50
N ASP A 263 4.55 7.09 -3.64
CA ASP A 263 5.60 7.39 -2.67
C ASP A 263 5.70 6.25 -1.65
N LYS A 264 6.90 5.67 -1.52
CA LYS A 264 7.18 4.57 -0.58
C LYS A 264 6.82 4.94 0.86
N SER A 265 6.93 6.22 1.23
CA SER A 265 6.61 6.71 2.58
C SER A 265 5.13 6.59 2.94
N TYR A 266 4.24 6.43 1.95
CA TYR A 266 2.82 6.20 2.18
C TYR A 266 2.51 4.74 2.50
N LEU A 267 3.42 3.81 2.23
CA LEU A 267 3.28 2.40 2.58
C LEU A 267 3.73 2.17 4.02
N ILE A 268 2.96 1.37 4.75
CA ILE A 268 3.30 0.96 6.12
C ILE A 268 3.44 -0.56 6.19
N GLN A 269 4.22 -1.04 7.17
CA GLN A 269 4.29 -2.47 7.47
C GLN A 269 2.93 -2.94 8.01
N GLY A 270 2.43 -4.05 7.49
CA GLY A 270 1.14 -4.61 7.84
C GLY A 270 0.00 -4.04 6.97
N PRO A 271 -1.19 -3.82 7.55
CA PRO A 271 -2.37 -3.40 6.79
C PRO A 271 -2.21 -2.01 6.18
N ASN A 272 -2.45 -1.90 4.88
CA ASN A 272 -2.55 -0.66 4.12
C ASN A 272 -3.97 -0.51 3.60
N LYS A 273 -4.50 0.70 3.69
CA LYS A 273 -5.87 1.05 3.31
C LYS A 273 -5.87 1.87 2.03
N LEU A 274 -6.53 1.36 1.00
CA LEU A 274 -6.73 2.01 -0.29
C LEU A 274 -8.20 2.44 -0.39
N ILE A 275 -8.45 3.74 -0.60
CA ILE A 275 -9.81 4.30 -0.65
C ILE A 275 -10.01 4.93 -2.03
N PHE A 276 -11.11 4.59 -2.69
CA PHE A 276 -11.54 5.20 -3.93
C PHE A 276 -12.76 6.07 -3.65
N GLU A 277 -12.72 7.33 -4.04
CA GLU A 277 -13.78 8.31 -3.81
C GLU A 277 -14.12 9.05 -5.10
N THR A 278 -15.42 9.21 -5.39
CA THR A 278 -15.92 10.07 -6.46
C THR A 278 -16.94 11.08 -5.91
N THR A 279 -17.22 12.13 -6.67
CA THR A 279 -18.31 13.07 -6.34
C THR A 279 -19.67 12.62 -6.85
N SER A 280 -19.70 11.93 -7.99
CA SER A 280 -20.91 11.55 -8.73
C SER A 280 -20.56 10.59 -9.85
N GLY A 281 -21.56 10.02 -10.52
CA GLY A 281 -21.43 9.20 -11.74
C GLY A 281 -21.21 7.72 -11.48
N ASN A 282 -21.19 6.91 -12.53
CA ASN A 282 -21.16 5.43 -12.47
C ASN A 282 -19.84 4.86 -13.02
N TYR A 283 -19.05 4.26 -12.13
CA TYR A 283 -17.68 3.83 -12.38
C TYR A 283 -17.44 2.43 -11.84
N LEU A 284 -16.98 1.55 -12.73
CA LEU A 284 -16.46 0.25 -12.35
C LEU A 284 -14.94 0.27 -12.48
N ILE A 285 -14.25 0.18 -11.35
CA ILE A 285 -12.80 0.12 -11.25
C ILE A 285 -12.41 -1.35 -11.01
N ASN A 286 -11.79 -1.95 -12.02
CA ASN A 286 -11.40 -3.36 -12.07
C ASN A 286 -9.88 -3.52 -12.05
N ASP A 287 -9.42 -4.77 -11.98
CA ASP A 287 -8.01 -5.12 -12.16
C ASP A 287 -7.03 -4.33 -11.29
N ILE A 288 -7.50 -3.94 -10.09
CA ILE A 288 -6.75 -3.11 -9.16
C ILE A 288 -5.55 -3.91 -8.66
N LYS A 289 -4.35 -3.43 -8.97
CA LYS A 289 -3.07 -4.06 -8.66
C LYS A 289 -2.15 -3.04 -8.00
N LEU A 290 -1.66 -3.37 -6.82
CA LEU A 290 -0.54 -2.67 -6.20
C LEU A 290 0.71 -3.54 -6.35
N GLU A 291 1.71 -3.03 -7.06
CA GLU A 291 2.97 -3.72 -7.32
C GLU A 291 4.10 -3.04 -6.55
N THR A 292 4.84 -3.79 -5.75
CA THR A 292 6.11 -3.34 -5.17
C THR A 292 7.25 -3.98 -5.94
N ILE A 293 8.14 -3.16 -6.47
CA ILE A 293 9.31 -3.57 -7.22
C ILE A 293 10.52 -3.36 -6.31
N SER A 294 11.29 -4.42 -6.12
CA SER A 294 12.53 -4.35 -5.35
C SER A 294 13.69 -3.85 -6.22
N GLU A 295 14.56 -3.03 -5.65
CA GLU A 295 15.77 -2.60 -6.35
C GLU A 295 16.71 -3.80 -6.55
N LYS A 296 17.24 -3.92 -7.77
CA LYS A 296 18.27 -4.90 -8.07
C LYS A 296 19.50 -4.55 -7.23
N LYS A 297 19.84 -5.35 -6.22
CA LYS A 297 21.15 -5.21 -5.56
C LYS A 297 22.22 -5.39 -6.63
N GLY A 298 22.95 -4.30 -6.90
CA GLY A 298 24.10 -4.33 -7.78
C GLY A 298 25.14 -5.32 -7.27
N TYR A 299 25.82 -5.97 -8.20
CA TYR A 299 26.95 -6.83 -7.89
C TYR A 299 28.18 -5.99 -7.58
N PRO A 300 29.04 -6.38 -6.62
CA PRO A 300 30.31 -5.70 -6.37
C PRO A 300 31.14 -5.61 -7.65
N GLU A 301 31.62 -4.41 -7.96
CA GLU A 301 32.45 -4.12 -9.12
C GLU A 301 33.65 -3.27 -8.68
N TYR A 302 34.83 -3.67 -9.14
CA TYR A 302 36.12 -3.11 -8.76
C TYR A 302 36.91 -2.77 -10.02
N TYR A 303 37.84 -1.83 -9.89
CA TYR A 303 38.72 -1.42 -10.97
C TYR A 303 40.18 -1.49 -10.53
N PHE A 304 41.05 -1.94 -11.42
CA PHE A 304 42.48 -2.00 -11.17
C PHE A 304 43.25 -1.69 -12.45
N LYS A 305 44.49 -1.24 -12.31
CA LYS A 305 45.31 -0.78 -13.44
C LYS A 305 46.54 -1.65 -13.62
N ILE A 306 46.86 -1.96 -14.88
CA ILE A 306 48.08 -2.66 -15.28
C ILE A 306 48.97 -1.70 -16.08
N ASP A 307 50.19 -1.50 -15.61
CA ASP A 307 51.18 -0.64 -16.24
C ASP A 307 51.73 -1.26 -17.55
N ASP A 308 52.21 -0.40 -18.46
CA ASP A 308 52.71 -0.80 -19.78
C ASP A 308 53.85 -1.82 -19.74
N SER A 309 54.74 -1.72 -18.74
CA SER A 309 55.83 -2.67 -18.53
C SER A 309 55.29 -4.04 -18.14
N ASP A 310 54.40 -4.07 -17.14
CA ASP A 310 53.87 -5.29 -16.56
C ASP A 310 53.02 -6.03 -17.61
N TYR A 311 52.20 -5.30 -18.37
CA TYR A 311 51.39 -5.89 -19.45
C TYR A 311 52.24 -6.57 -20.54
N LYS A 312 53.40 -5.99 -20.91
CA LYS A 312 54.31 -6.62 -21.88
C LYS A 312 54.87 -7.94 -21.34
N GLU A 313 55.34 -7.94 -20.10
CA GLU A 313 55.87 -9.15 -19.46
C GLU A 313 54.79 -10.24 -19.29
N ILE A 314 53.55 -9.86 -18.96
CA ILE A 314 52.40 -10.77 -18.91
C ILE A 314 52.12 -11.37 -20.30
N ARG A 315 52.18 -10.56 -21.36
CA ARG A 315 51.99 -11.03 -22.74
C ARG A 315 53.10 -11.96 -23.23
N PHE A 316 54.32 -11.77 -22.75
CA PHE A 316 55.44 -12.67 -23.04
C PHE A 316 55.44 -13.94 -22.17
N GLY A 317 54.54 -14.04 -21.18
CA GLY A 317 54.47 -15.18 -20.27
C GLY A 317 55.53 -15.17 -19.17
N ASN A 318 56.15 -14.01 -18.91
CA ASN A 318 57.15 -13.82 -17.87
C ASN A 318 56.55 -13.43 -16.52
N LEU A 319 55.30 -12.98 -16.52
CA LEU A 319 54.52 -12.62 -15.33
C LEU A 319 53.10 -13.18 -15.46
N ASP A 320 52.51 -13.55 -14.34
CA ASP A 320 51.12 -13.95 -14.22
C ASP A 320 50.32 -12.97 -13.37
N VAL A 321 49.04 -12.79 -13.73
CA VAL A 321 48.08 -12.04 -12.92
C VAL A 321 47.17 -13.03 -12.22
N ILE A 322 47.25 -13.07 -10.91
CA ILE A 322 46.52 -14.01 -10.06
C ILE A 322 45.41 -13.27 -9.34
N LEU A 323 44.18 -13.76 -9.48
CA LEU A 323 43.04 -13.39 -8.65
C LEU A 323 42.96 -14.37 -7.49
N SER A 324 42.92 -13.84 -6.27
CA SER A 324 42.76 -14.60 -5.04
C SER A 324 41.55 -14.14 -4.25
N PHE A 325 40.81 -15.11 -3.74
CA PHE A 325 39.69 -14.91 -2.82
C PHE A 325 39.95 -15.64 -1.52
N PHE A 326 39.60 -14.99 -0.41
CA PHE A 326 39.36 -15.64 0.87
C PHE A 326 37.85 -15.60 1.16
N LEU A 327 37.22 -16.78 1.13
CA LEU A 327 35.77 -16.98 1.14
C LEU A 327 35.33 -17.76 2.38
N TYR A 328 34.23 -17.34 3.00
CA TYR A 328 33.62 -18.02 4.14
C TYR A 328 32.18 -18.45 3.83
N GLY A 329 31.81 -19.66 4.28
CA GLY A 329 30.52 -20.30 3.99
C GLY A 329 30.65 -21.63 3.24
N ASP A 330 29.52 -22.32 3.05
CA ASP A 330 29.44 -23.62 2.37
C ASP A 330 29.07 -23.45 0.89
N SER A 331 29.64 -24.27 0.01
CA SER A 331 29.28 -24.34 -1.43
C SER A 331 29.18 -22.98 -2.12
N LYS A 332 30.34 -22.30 -2.23
CA LYS A 332 30.46 -21.00 -2.89
C LYS A 332 30.43 -21.17 -4.41
N LYS A 333 29.41 -20.59 -5.04
CA LYS A 333 29.27 -20.52 -6.49
C LYS A 333 29.14 -19.08 -6.91
N LEU A 334 29.93 -18.65 -7.89
CA LEU A 334 29.92 -17.28 -8.41
C LEU A 334 30.43 -17.23 -9.84
N ASN A 335 29.99 -16.21 -10.57
CA ASN A 335 30.59 -15.77 -11.81
C ASN A 335 31.48 -14.55 -11.50
N VAL A 336 32.72 -14.58 -11.98
CA VAL A 336 33.60 -13.41 -11.97
C VAL A 336 33.77 -12.93 -13.40
N TYR A 337 33.59 -11.63 -13.62
CA TYR A 337 33.79 -11.01 -14.92
C TYR A 337 35.04 -10.14 -14.88
N ILE A 338 36.01 -10.43 -15.75
CA ILE A 338 37.20 -9.59 -15.95
C ILE A 338 37.12 -8.97 -17.34
N ASN A 339 36.92 -7.66 -17.41
CA ASN A 339 36.66 -6.95 -18.68
C ASN A 339 35.61 -7.67 -19.54
N GLU A 340 34.44 -7.95 -18.95
CA GLU A 340 33.32 -8.68 -19.57
C GLU A 340 33.55 -10.20 -19.81
N ASN A 341 34.77 -10.72 -19.61
CA ASN A 341 35.05 -12.15 -19.76
C ASN A 341 34.64 -12.92 -18.52
N LYS A 342 33.74 -13.90 -18.69
CA LYS A 342 33.19 -14.71 -17.60
C LYS A 342 34.14 -15.83 -17.16
N ILE A 343 34.29 -15.98 -15.85
CA ILE A 343 34.93 -17.10 -15.16
C ILE A 343 33.91 -17.68 -14.18
N GLU A 344 33.58 -18.95 -14.32
CA GLU A 344 32.69 -19.66 -13.39
C GLU A 344 33.52 -20.29 -12.28
N ILE A 345 33.18 -19.98 -11.03
CA ILE A 345 33.86 -20.51 -9.84
C ILE A 345 32.83 -21.29 -9.02
N SER A 346 33.15 -22.54 -8.71
CA SER A 346 32.43 -23.37 -7.77
C SER A 346 33.46 -24.04 -6.86
N THR A 347 33.46 -23.70 -5.57
CA THR A 347 34.44 -24.22 -4.60
C THR A 347 33.83 -24.33 -3.20
N ASP A 348 34.28 -25.33 -2.45
CA ASP A 348 34.03 -25.44 -1.01
C ASP A 348 35.22 -24.94 -0.18
N GLU A 349 36.35 -24.62 -0.83
CA GLU A 349 37.56 -24.16 -0.15
C GLU A 349 37.42 -22.72 0.35
N SER A 350 38.20 -22.38 1.39
CA SER A 350 38.24 -21.01 1.92
C SER A 350 39.16 -20.12 1.11
N ASN A 351 40.22 -20.67 0.50
CA ASN A 351 41.12 -19.94 -0.38
C ASN A 351 40.89 -20.41 -1.81
N TYR A 352 40.72 -19.49 -2.75
CA TYR A 352 40.63 -19.81 -4.17
C TYR A 352 41.57 -18.90 -4.94
N LEU A 353 42.42 -19.49 -5.79
CA LEU A 353 43.34 -18.77 -6.65
C LEU A 353 43.12 -19.18 -8.11
N THR A 354 43.12 -18.20 -9.00
CA THR A 354 43.02 -18.44 -10.44
C THR A 354 43.84 -17.43 -11.22
N SER A 355 44.46 -17.87 -12.33
CA SER A 355 45.14 -16.96 -13.24
C SER A 355 44.13 -16.26 -14.13
N ILE A 356 44.18 -14.93 -14.13
CA ILE A 356 43.37 -14.06 -14.98
C ILE A 356 44.20 -13.40 -16.09
N SER A 357 45.47 -13.78 -16.27
CA SER A 357 46.42 -13.21 -17.24
C SER A 357 45.82 -13.07 -18.65
N LYS A 358 45.01 -14.04 -19.10
CA LYS A 358 44.37 -14.05 -20.43
C LYS A 358 43.24 -13.03 -20.62
N TYR A 359 42.69 -12.49 -19.53
CA TYR A 359 41.54 -11.58 -19.55
C TYR A 359 41.91 -10.11 -19.33
N ILE A 360 43.18 -9.85 -19.02
CA ILE A 360 43.72 -8.52 -18.74
C ILE A 360 43.89 -7.70 -20.03
N GLN A 361 43.57 -6.42 -19.92
CA GLN A 361 43.81 -5.38 -20.91
C GLN A 361 44.88 -4.39 -20.42
N LYS A 362 45.51 -3.70 -21.36
CA LYS A 362 46.46 -2.63 -21.08
C LYS A 362 45.72 -1.45 -20.43
N GLY A 363 46.22 -0.95 -19.29
CA GLY A 363 45.61 0.17 -18.58
C GLY A 363 44.53 -0.28 -17.60
N ASP A 364 43.34 0.30 -17.69
CA ASP A 364 42.26 0.09 -16.73
C ASP A 364 41.53 -1.23 -17.01
N ASN A 365 41.25 -1.96 -15.94
CA ASN A 365 40.56 -3.24 -15.97
C ASN A 365 39.41 -3.24 -14.96
N SER A 366 38.33 -3.94 -15.28
CA SER A 366 37.18 -4.13 -14.37
C SER A 366 37.10 -5.57 -13.87
N LEU A 367 36.66 -5.73 -12.62
CA LEU A 367 36.33 -6.99 -11.98
C LEU A 367 34.93 -6.90 -11.37
N LYS A 368 34.01 -7.74 -11.82
CA LYS A 368 32.64 -7.81 -11.27
C LYS A 368 32.33 -9.20 -10.73
N ILE A 369 31.66 -9.25 -9.57
CA ILE A 369 31.36 -10.49 -8.84
C ILE A 369 29.87 -10.75 -8.79
N GLU A 370 29.40 -11.78 -9.49
CA GLU A 370 28.02 -12.24 -9.46
C GLU A 370 27.91 -13.55 -8.65
N PRO A 371 27.57 -13.49 -7.34
CA PRO A 371 27.28 -14.69 -6.56
C PRO A 371 26.08 -15.46 -7.13
N LEU A 372 26.19 -16.80 -7.13
CA LEU A 372 25.12 -17.75 -7.43
C LEU A 372 24.61 -18.45 -6.16
N THR A 373 25.39 -18.42 -5.08
CA THR A 373 25.01 -18.82 -3.72
C THR A 373 25.42 -17.73 -2.72
N SER A 374 24.83 -17.73 -1.52
CA SER A 374 25.16 -16.77 -0.46
C SER A 374 26.42 -17.17 0.29
N PHE A 375 27.38 -16.27 0.42
CA PHE A 375 28.63 -16.47 1.17
C PHE A 375 29.30 -15.13 1.51
N GLU A 376 30.35 -15.15 2.31
CA GLU A 376 31.15 -13.95 2.64
C GLU A 376 32.49 -13.97 1.90
N ILE A 377 32.87 -12.84 1.31
CA ILE A 377 34.22 -12.61 0.76
C ILE A 377 34.98 -11.76 1.76
N ILE A 378 35.84 -12.42 2.54
CA ILE A 378 36.68 -11.79 3.56
C ILE A 378 37.81 -11.01 2.90
N SER A 379 38.36 -11.49 1.78
CA SER A 379 39.38 -10.76 1.05
C SER A 379 39.31 -11.07 -0.43
N LEU A 380 39.47 -10.04 -1.26
CA LEU A 380 39.71 -10.14 -2.68
C LEU A 380 41.04 -9.47 -3.00
N LYS A 381 41.95 -10.16 -3.69
CA LYS A 381 43.20 -9.55 -4.16
C LYS A 381 43.52 -9.90 -5.59
N VAL A 382 44.09 -8.95 -6.32
CA VAL A 382 44.72 -9.17 -7.62
C VAL A 382 46.20 -8.85 -7.48
N GLU A 383 47.04 -9.80 -7.87
CA GLU A 383 48.49 -9.71 -7.73
C GLU A 383 49.19 -10.10 -9.03
N ILE A 384 50.30 -9.44 -9.33
CA ILE A 384 51.21 -9.80 -10.43
C ILE A 384 52.36 -10.58 -9.83
N ALA A 385 52.54 -11.84 -10.24
CA ALA A 385 53.58 -12.74 -9.74
C ALA A 385 54.45 -13.28 -10.88
N LYS A 386 55.60 -13.86 -10.53
CA LYS A 386 56.61 -14.37 -11.47
C LYS A 386 56.56 -15.88 -11.61
#